data_AF-A0A938B5K7-F1
#
_entry.id   AF-A0A938B5K7-F1
#
_cell.length_a   1.000
_cell.length_b   1.000
_cell.length_c   1.000
_cell.angle_alpha   90.00
_cell.angle_beta   90.00
_cell.angle_gamma   90.00
#
_symmetry.space_group_name_H-M   'P 1'
#
loop_
_entity.id
_entity.type
_entity.pdbx_description
1 polymer ?
#
loop_
_entity_poly.entity_id
_entity_poly.type
_entity_poly.pdbx_seq_one_letter_code
_entity_poly.pdbx_strand_id
1 'polypeptide(L)'
;MRTGFLRKPVDIWVPLWPLHDEANANERLNAGDILWSYTALCQGKEVSPFWELDFPVLNYRIPAWMSWRYQMTGLLYWTTVYWEQVKDPWLDQLTYRGRYNSEGSLFYPGADAGFAGPVTSIRLKNIREGMEDYEYFKILADLGEREFVDAKVREISQTWFEWEQNPDKLYQVREQIAKRIEKMKRDK
;
A
#
# COMPACT_ATOMS: atom_id res chain seq x y z
N MET A 1 -29.38 17.76 -11.40
CA MET A 1 -28.57 17.85 -10.17
C MET A 1 -27.15 18.23 -10.57
N ARG A 2 -26.61 19.36 -10.08
CA ARG A 2 -25.17 19.62 -10.20
C ARG A 2 -24.48 18.69 -9.21
N THR A 3 -23.75 17.70 -9.70
CA THR A 3 -22.83 16.90 -8.88
C THR A 3 -21.75 17.85 -8.35
N GLY A 4 -21.93 18.32 -7.13
CA GLY A 4 -20.99 19.22 -6.46
C GLY A 4 -19.74 18.45 -6.08
N PHE A 5 -18.81 18.28 -7.03
CA PHE A 5 -17.48 17.80 -6.67
C PHE A 5 -16.79 18.87 -5.82
N LEU A 6 -16.40 18.50 -4.60
CA LEU A 6 -15.66 19.33 -3.65
C LEU A 6 -14.21 19.54 -4.13
N ARG A 7 -14.00 20.02 -5.36
CA ARG A 7 -12.66 20.12 -5.98
C ARG A 7 -11.80 21.26 -5.46
N LYS A 8 -12.38 22.27 -4.83
CA LYS A 8 -11.66 23.46 -4.33
C LYS A 8 -11.22 23.40 -2.86
N PRO A 9 -11.96 22.75 -1.93
CA PRO A 9 -11.54 22.65 -0.54
C PRO A 9 -10.81 21.35 -0.18
N VAL A 10 -10.47 20.50 -1.16
CA VAL A 10 -9.84 19.19 -0.92
C VAL A 10 -8.45 19.17 -1.53
N ASP A 11 -7.43 19.07 -0.68
CA ASP A 11 -6.03 19.04 -1.10
C ASP A 11 -5.45 17.61 -1.17
N ILE A 12 -6.11 16.64 -0.52
CA ILE A 12 -5.70 15.22 -0.48
C ILE A 12 -6.88 14.34 -0.89
N TRP A 13 -6.69 13.56 -1.94
CA TRP A 13 -7.67 12.59 -2.43
C TRP A 13 -7.21 11.17 -2.12
N VAL A 14 -8.13 10.36 -1.59
CA VAL A 14 -7.81 9.02 -1.09
C VAL A 14 -8.70 7.97 -1.75
N PRO A 15 -8.49 7.63 -3.04
CA PRO A 15 -9.26 6.57 -3.69
C PRO A 15 -9.02 5.21 -3.03
N LEU A 16 -10.10 4.43 -2.91
CA LEU A 16 -10.02 2.99 -2.73
C LEU A 16 -9.32 2.38 -3.95
N TRP A 17 -8.37 1.47 -3.75
CA TRP A 17 -7.67 0.76 -4.83
C TRP A 17 -8.61 0.20 -5.91
N PRO A 18 -9.66 -0.58 -5.58
CA PRO A 18 -10.57 -1.12 -6.57
C PRO A 18 -11.50 -0.09 -7.23
N LEU A 19 -11.52 1.16 -6.74
CA LEU A 19 -12.32 2.26 -7.27
C LEU A 19 -11.44 3.38 -7.84
N HIS A 20 -10.14 3.12 -8.03
CA HIS A 20 -9.22 4.10 -8.58
C HIS A 20 -9.57 4.41 -10.03
N ASP A 21 -9.88 5.68 -10.30
CA ASP A 21 -10.07 6.22 -11.65
C ASP A 21 -8.84 7.04 -12.02
N GLU A 22 -8.02 6.49 -12.93
CA GLU A 22 -6.74 7.09 -13.33
C GLU A 22 -6.93 8.44 -14.05
N ALA A 23 -8.01 8.63 -14.81
CA ALA A 23 -8.27 9.88 -15.52
C ALA A 23 -8.61 11.00 -14.52
N ASN A 24 -9.53 10.74 -13.60
CA ASN A 24 -9.87 11.68 -12.53
C ASN A 24 -8.68 11.97 -11.61
N ALA A 25 -7.90 10.94 -11.26
CA ALA A 25 -6.68 11.09 -10.46
C ALA A 25 -5.64 11.99 -11.14
N ASN A 26 -5.41 11.82 -12.44
CA ASN A 26 -4.51 12.67 -13.21
C ASN A 26 -5.01 14.13 -13.30
N GLU A 27 -6.33 14.35 -13.40
CA GLU A 27 -6.88 15.70 -13.29
C GLU A 27 -6.58 16.36 -11.93
N ARG A 28 -6.61 15.58 -10.83
CA ARG A 28 -6.30 16.10 -9.49
C ARG A 28 -4.82 16.43 -9.36
N LEU A 29 -3.94 15.54 -9.81
CA LEU A 29 -2.48 15.78 -9.82
C LEU A 29 -2.11 17.02 -10.65
N ASN A 30 -2.72 17.19 -11.83
CA ASN A 30 -2.49 18.38 -12.67
C ASN A 30 -3.03 19.68 -12.05
N ALA A 31 -3.97 19.59 -11.11
CA ALA A 31 -4.45 20.73 -10.33
C ALA A 31 -3.53 21.06 -9.13
N GLY A 32 -2.51 20.24 -8.87
CA GLY A 32 -1.59 20.39 -7.73
C GLY A 32 -2.01 19.64 -6.46
N ASP A 33 -3.07 18.83 -6.53
CA ASP A 33 -3.57 18.04 -5.40
C ASP A 33 -2.67 16.82 -5.13
N ILE A 34 -2.77 16.27 -3.92
CA ILE A 34 -2.03 15.08 -3.49
C ILE A 34 -2.95 13.85 -3.54
N LEU A 35 -2.40 12.70 -3.94
CA LEU A 35 -3.11 11.42 -3.90
C LEU A 35 -2.52 10.49 -2.82
N TRP A 36 -3.39 9.88 -2.02
CA TRP A 36 -3.06 8.77 -1.13
C TRP A 36 -3.81 7.51 -1.58
N SER A 37 -3.30 6.35 -1.21
CA SER A 37 -3.94 5.07 -1.51
C SER A 37 -4.67 4.54 -0.28
N TYR A 38 -5.79 3.82 -0.47
CA TYR A 38 -6.60 3.26 0.62
C TYR A 38 -7.23 1.93 0.24
N THR A 39 -7.42 1.08 1.23
CA THR A 39 -8.20 -0.15 1.12
C THR A 39 -9.08 -0.33 2.34
N ALA A 40 -10.22 -0.98 2.10
CA ALA A 40 -11.08 -1.47 3.15
C ALA A 40 -11.89 -2.63 2.61
N LEU A 41 -11.97 -3.69 3.41
CA LEU A 41 -12.71 -4.91 3.12
C LEU A 41 -12.20 -5.52 1.80
N CYS A 42 -13.02 -6.38 1.20
CA CYS A 42 -12.92 -6.75 -0.21
C CYS A 42 -13.93 -5.95 -1.06
N GLN A 43 -13.74 -4.63 -1.17
CA GLN A 43 -14.63 -3.79 -1.99
C GLN A 43 -14.29 -3.88 -3.50
N GLY A 44 -15.27 -3.57 -4.34
CA GLY A 44 -15.13 -3.64 -5.81
C GLY A 44 -15.59 -4.97 -6.40
N LYS A 45 -15.56 -5.04 -7.74
CA LYS A 45 -15.96 -6.25 -8.50
C LYS A 45 -14.77 -7.13 -8.86
N GLU A 46 -13.60 -6.53 -9.00
CA GLU A 46 -12.36 -7.18 -9.43
C GLU A 46 -11.45 -7.41 -8.23
N VAL A 47 -10.57 -8.42 -8.34
CA VAL A 47 -9.59 -8.73 -7.30
C VAL A 47 -8.54 -7.63 -7.27
N SER A 48 -8.36 -7.05 -6.09
CA SER A 48 -7.32 -6.08 -5.77
C SER A 48 -6.46 -6.65 -4.62
N PRO A 49 -5.35 -6.03 -4.18
CA PRO A 49 -4.52 -6.61 -3.12
C PRO A 49 -5.15 -6.44 -1.74
N PHE A 50 -6.30 -7.08 -1.49
CA PHE A 50 -7.09 -6.92 -0.27
C PHE A 50 -6.32 -7.29 1.01
N TRP A 51 -6.67 -6.59 2.09
CA TRP A 51 -6.00 -6.64 3.39
C TRP A 51 -6.82 -7.40 4.44
N GLU A 52 -7.31 -8.56 4.06
CA GLU A 52 -7.81 -9.53 5.04
C GLU A 52 -6.72 -10.58 5.34
N LEU A 53 -6.89 -11.32 6.43
CA LEU A 53 -5.87 -12.25 6.94
C LEU A 53 -5.56 -13.38 5.96
N ASP A 54 -6.57 -13.87 5.23
CA ASP A 54 -6.46 -15.06 4.37
C ASP A 54 -5.86 -14.75 2.99
N PHE A 55 -5.59 -13.49 2.68
CA PHE A 55 -4.93 -13.11 1.44
C PHE A 55 -3.41 -13.27 1.53
N PRO A 56 -2.72 -13.45 0.38
CA PRO A 56 -1.27 -13.52 0.35
C PRO A 56 -0.63 -12.31 1.05
N VAL A 57 0.40 -12.56 1.86
CA VAL A 57 1.11 -11.49 2.58
C VAL A 57 1.68 -10.42 1.65
N LEU A 58 1.97 -10.77 0.40
CA LEU A 58 2.40 -9.85 -0.66
C LEU A 58 1.41 -8.70 -0.89
N ASN A 59 0.11 -8.93 -0.66
CA ASN A 59 -0.93 -7.89 -0.75
C ASN A 59 -0.67 -6.72 0.20
N TYR A 60 0.07 -6.92 1.29
CA TYR A 60 0.43 -5.87 2.23
C TYR A 60 1.68 -5.07 1.81
N ARG A 61 2.44 -5.55 0.82
CA ARG A 61 3.65 -4.90 0.31
C ARG A 61 3.43 -4.22 -1.05
N ILE A 62 2.73 -4.90 -1.97
CA ILE A 62 2.52 -4.44 -3.34
C ILE A 62 1.82 -3.06 -3.48
N PRO A 63 0.96 -2.60 -2.55
CA PRO A 63 0.31 -1.30 -2.70
C PRO A 63 1.29 -0.12 -2.75
N ALA A 64 2.50 -0.24 -2.18
CA ALA A 64 3.51 0.80 -2.30
C ALA A 64 4.07 0.91 -3.73
N TRP A 65 4.26 -0.23 -4.41
CA TRP A 65 4.70 -0.28 -5.81
C TRP A 65 3.62 0.28 -6.75
N MET A 66 2.37 -0.12 -6.54
CA MET A 66 1.22 0.44 -7.25
C MET A 66 1.08 1.95 -6.99
N SER A 67 1.26 2.38 -5.74
CA SER A 67 1.22 3.81 -5.37
C SER A 67 2.26 4.63 -6.12
N TRP A 68 3.49 4.12 -6.29
CA TRP A 68 4.51 4.79 -7.10
C TRP A 68 4.05 4.98 -8.56
N ARG A 69 3.54 3.92 -9.20
CA ARG A 69 3.02 3.97 -10.58
C ARG A 69 1.96 5.07 -10.75
N TYR A 70 1.06 5.19 -9.78
CA TYR A 70 -0.03 6.16 -9.80
C TYR A 70 0.30 7.51 -9.15
N GLN A 71 1.58 7.78 -8.85
CA GLN A 71 2.04 9.03 -8.23
C GLN A 71 1.33 9.35 -6.90
N MET A 72 0.94 8.31 -6.16
CA MET A 72 0.39 8.43 -4.82
C MET A 72 1.54 8.49 -3.81
N THR A 73 1.45 9.42 -2.87
CA THR A 73 2.53 9.75 -1.91
C THR A 73 2.15 9.47 -0.45
N GLY A 74 0.96 8.92 -0.22
CA GLY A 74 0.55 8.46 1.09
C GLY A 74 -0.30 7.20 1.04
N LEU A 75 -0.45 6.58 2.20
CA LEU A 75 -1.24 5.39 2.44
C LEU A 75 -2.14 5.67 3.64
N LEU A 76 -3.44 5.50 3.46
CA LEU A 76 -4.42 5.56 4.53
C LEU A 76 -4.84 4.13 4.87
N TYR A 77 -5.06 3.87 6.15
CA TYR A 77 -5.85 2.73 6.60
C TYR A 77 -6.70 3.18 7.79
N TRP A 78 -7.96 2.75 7.84
CA TRP A 78 -8.96 3.36 8.72
C TRP A 78 -8.69 3.11 10.20
N THR A 79 -7.99 2.01 10.53
CA THR A 79 -7.50 1.70 11.88
C THR A 79 -6.53 0.52 11.84
N THR A 80 -5.73 0.34 12.89
CA THR A 80 -4.77 -0.77 13.02
C THR A 80 -4.99 -1.63 14.27
N VAL A 81 -5.98 -1.29 15.10
CA VAL A 81 -6.26 -1.87 16.43
C VAL A 81 -7.76 -2.06 16.68
N TYR A 82 -8.53 -2.51 15.69
CA TYR A 82 -9.97 -2.74 15.83
C TYR A 82 -10.27 -4.18 16.24
N TRP A 83 -10.37 -4.42 17.54
CA TRP A 83 -10.70 -5.72 18.13
C TRP A 83 -12.06 -5.73 18.85
N GLU A 84 -12.85 -4.66 18.76
CA GLU A 84 -14.08 -4.47 19.55
C GLU A 84 -15.18 -5.53 19.29
N GLN A 85 -15.09 -6.27 18.18
CA GLN A 85 -16.09 -7.28 17.78
C GLN A 85 -15.63 -8.72 18.02
N VAL A 86 -14.47 -8.92 18.65
CA VAL A 86 -13.94 -10.23 19.02
C VAL A 86 -13.61 -10.29 20.50
N LYS A 87 -13.62 -11.49 21.08
CA LYS A 87 -13.28 -11.66 22.50
C LYS A 87 -11.78 -11.70 22.69
N ASP A 88 -11.08 -12.42 21.82
CA ASP A 88 -9.63 -12.56 21.85
C ASP A 88 -9.06 -12.38 20.44
N PRO A 89 -8.41 -11.24 20.12
CA PRO A 89 -7.87 -11.00 18.78
C PRO A 89 -6.76 -12.00 18.39
N TRP A 90 -6.15 -12.71 19.35
CA TRP A 90 -5.18 -13.76 19.05
C TRP A 90 -5.81 -15.02 18.49
N LEU A 91 -7.06 -15.30 18.87
CA LEU A 91 -7.77 -16.54 18.54
C LEU A 91 -8.90 -16.33 17.52
N ASP A 92 -9.50 -15.15 17.50
CA ASP A 92 -10.66 -14.80 16.69
C ASP A 92 -10.26 -13.87 15.53
N GLN A 93 -10.33 -14.36 14.29
CA GLN A 93 -9.93 -13.57 13.13
C GLN A 93 -11.02 -12.62 12.62
N LEU A 94 -12.31 -12.86 12.91
CA LEU A 94 -13.45 -12.12 12.34
C LEU A 94 -13.68 -10.74 13.00
N THR A 95 -12.66 -9.87 12.97
CA THR A 95 -12.62 -8.58 13.70
C THR A 95 -13.63 -7.55 13.21
N TYR A 96 -14.19 -7.70 12.00
CA TYR A 96 -15.18 -6.75 11.47
C TYR A 96 -16.38 -7.44 10.81
N ARG A 97 -17.58 -7.09 11.30
CA ARG A 97 -18.91 -7.51 10.84
C ARG A 97 -19.11 -9.03 10.72
N GLY A 98 -18.34 -9.81 11.49
CA GLY A 98 -18.40 -11.27 11.47
C GLY A 98 -18.07 -11.88 10.11
N ARG A 99 -17.36 -11.16 9.23
CA ARG A 99 -17.10 -11.62 7.86
C ARG A 99 -15.77 -11.18 7.26
N TYR A 100 -15.07 -10.23 7.88
CA TYR A 100 -13.83 -9.69 7.35
C TYR A 100 -12.68 -9.98 8.30
N ASN A 101 -11.75 -10.82 7.86
CA ASN A 101 -10.75 -11.40 8.73
C ASN A 101 -9.59 -10.42 8.98
N SER A 102 -9.36 -10.08 10.25
CA SER A 102 -8.34 -9.15 10.75
C SER A 102 -8.40 -7.75 10.11
N GLU A 103 -9.56 -7.40 9.56
CA GLU A 103 -9.85 -6.06 9.08
C GLU A 103 -9.74 -5.06 10.26
N GLY A 104 -9.01 -3.97 10.03
CA GLY A 104 -8.66 -2.99 11.04
C GLY A 104 -7.66 -3.49 12.09
N SER A 105 -7.02 -4.65 11.91
CA SER A 105 -6.15 -5.27 12.92
C SER A 105 -4.76 -5.60 12.36
N LEU A 106 -3.77 -4.77 12.69
CA LEU A 106 -2.36 -4.94 12.30
C LEU A 106 -1.41 -5.04 13.48
N PHE A 107 -1.83 -4.58 14.65
CA PHE A 107 -1.20 -4.87 15.93
C PHE A 107 -2.03 -5.93 16.69
N TYR A 108 -1.47 -6.43 17.79
CA TYR A 108 -2.12 -7.32 18.74
C TYR A 108 -1.74 -6.92 20.19
N PRO A 109 -2.58 -7.22 21.19
CA PRO A 109 -2.29 -6.90 22.59
C PRO A 109 -1.16 -7.78 23.12
N GLY A 110 0.01 -7.20 23.38
CA GLY A 110 1.19 -7.98 23.78
C GLY A 110 1.12 -8.57 25.18
N ALA A 111 0.30 -8.01 26.09
CA ALA A 111 0.19 -8.51 27.46
C ALA A 111 -0.23 -9.99 27.49
N ASP A 112 -1.16 -10.38 26.62
CA ASP A 112 -1.64 -11.76 26.49
C ASP A 112 -0.54 -12.71 25.94
N ALA A 113 0.47 -12.15 25.27
CA ALA A 113 1.64 -12.85 24.75
C ALA A 113 2.89 -12.70 25.63
N GLY A 114 2.78 -12.11 26.83
CA GLY A 114 3.92 -11.89 27.73
C GLY A 114 4.85 -10.73 27.33
N PHE A 115 4.39 -9.82 26.48
CA PHE A 115 5.13 -8.64 26.03
C PHE A 115 4.52 -7.34 26.58
N ALA A 116 5.37 -6.43 27.05
CA ALA A 116 4.93 -5.09 27.43
C ALA A 116 4.72 -4.22 26.17
N GLY A 117 3.46 -3.93 25.83
CA GLY A 117 3.08 -3.08 24.70
C GLY A 117 2.43 -3.84 23.53
N PRO A 118 2.22 -3.19 22.37
CA PRO A 118 1.61 -3.83 21.21
C PRO A 118 2.59 -4.76 20.48
N VAL A 119 2.10 -5.88 19.95
CA VAL A 119 2.85 -6.78 19.07
C VAL A 119 2.50 -6.49 17.62
N THR A 120 3.50 -6.32 16.76
CA THR A 120 3.29 -6.08 15.33
C THR A 120 3.02 -7.37 14.56
N SER A 121 2.07 -7.36 13.64
CA SER A 121 1.89 -8.46 12.68
C SER A 121 2.97 -8.51 11.60
N ILE A 122 3.13 -9.68 10.97
CA ILE A 122 3.94 -9.83 9.74
C ILE A 122 3.37 -8.96 8.60
N ARG A 123 2.05 -8.75 8.58
CA ARG A 123 1.34 -7.88 7.63
C ARG A 123 1.82 -6.43 7.75
N LEU A 124 1.90 -5.89 8.97
CA LEU A 124 2.45 -4.56 9.22
C LEU A 124 3.93 -4.45 8.84
N LYS A 125 4.72 -5.50 9.05
CA LYS A 125 6.11 -5.52 8.57
C LYS A 125 6.16 -5.45 7.04
N ASN A 126 5.28 -6.13 6.32
CA ASN A 126 5.24 -6.06 4.85
C ASN A 126 4.79 -4.67 4.33
N ILE A 127 3.90 -3.98 5.04
CA ILE A 127 3.60 -2.57 4.75
C ILE A 127 4.87 -1.73 4.89
N ARG A 128 5.60 -1.87 5.99
CA ARG A 128 6.87 -1.17 6.20
C ARG A 128 7.88 -1.48 5.10
N GLU A 129 8.07 -2.75 4.72
CA GLU A 129 8.96 -3.14 3.62
C GLU A 129 8.55 -2.50 2.29
N GLY A 130 7.24 -2.41 2.01
CA GLY A 130 6.74 -1.70 0.83
C GLY A 130 7.05 -0.20 0.86
N MET A 131 6.92 0.44 2.03
CA MET A 131 7.31 1.85 2.19
C MET A 131 8.82 2.04 1.98
N GLU A 132 9.65 1.14 2.50
CA GLU A 132 11.11 1.15 2.27
C GLU A 132 11.46 0.93 0.78
N ASP A 133 10.70 0.11 0.05
CA ASP A 133 10.83 -0.01 -1.41
C ASP A 133 10.52 1.32 -2.10
N TYR A 134 9.46 2.02 -1.68
CA TYR A 134 9.11 3.35 -2.19
C TYR A 134 10.22 4.38 -1.96
N GLU A 135 10.88 4.34 -0.80
CA GLU A 135 12.04 5.20 -0.53
C GLU A 135 13.20 4.92 -1.49
N TYR A 136 13.42 3.66 -1.90
CA TYR A 136 14.45 3.34 -2.90
C TYR A 136 14.09 3.96 -4.26
N PHE A 137 12.81 3.94 -4.63
CA PHE A 137 12.32 4.57 -5.85
C PHE A 137 12.57 6.07 -5.80
N LYS A 138 12.23 6.71 -4.68
CA LYS A 138 12.43 8.14 -4.48
C LYS A 138 13.90 8.53 -4.55
N ILE A 139 14.77 7.81 -3.84
CA ILE A 139 16.22 8.04 -3.86
C ILE A 139 16.75 7.94 -5.29
N LEU A 140 16.40 6.89 -6.04
CA LEU A 140 16.92 6.71 -7.38
C LEU A 140 16.34 7.75 -8.37
N ALA A 141 15.07 8.09 -8.25
CA ALA A 141 14.45 9.15 -9.04
C ALA A 141 15.13 10.52 -8.79
N ASP A 142 15.47 10.84 -7.54
CA ASP A 142 16.17 12.08 -7.18
C ASP A 142 17.63 12.12 -7.68
N LEU A 143 18.20 10.95 -7.98
CA LEU A 143 19.49 10.83 -8.67
C LEU A 143 19.36 10.99 -10.19
N GLY A 144 18.18 11.30 -10.71
CA GLY A 144 17.92 11.53 -12.14
C GLY A 144 17.47 10.30 -12.91
N GLU A 145 17.18 9.18 -12.24
CA GLU A 145 16.92 7.88 -12.86
C GLU A 145 15.44 7.47 -12.78
N ARG A 146 14.51 8.45 -12.82
CA ARG A 146 13.08 8.18 -12.68
C ARG A 146 12.54 7.23 -13.75
N GLU A 147 12.94 7.39 -15.01
CA GLU A 147 12.48 6.50 -16.10
C GLU A 147 12.87 5.03 -15.85
N PHE A 148 14.06 4.80 -15.29
CA PHE A 148 14.51 3.46 -14.92
C PHE A 148 13.64 2.88 -13.80
N VAL A 149 13.34 3.68 -12.77
CA VAL A 149 12.46 3.28 -11.67
C VAL A 149 11.06 2.95 -12.20
N ASP A 150 10.47 3.82 -13.02
CA ASP A 150 9.13 3.63 -13.57
C ASP A 150 9.05 2.34 -14.41
N ALA A 151 10.08 2.05 -15.22
CA ALA A 151 10.17 0.81 -15.99
C ALA A 151 10.24 -0.42 -15.06
N LYS A 152 11.03 -0.37 -13.99
CA LYS A 152 11.17 -1.47 -13.03
C LYS A 152 9.89 -1.70 -12.22
N VAL A 153 9.23 -0.64 -11.78
CA VAL A 153 7.95 -0.73 -11.08
C VAL A 153 6.87 -1.33 -11.98
N ARG A 154 6.85 -1.00 -13.28
CA ARG A 154 5.92 -1.62 -14.26
C ARG A 154 6.14 -3.11 -14.51
N GLU A 155 7.32 -3.66 -14.21
CA GLU A 155 7.51 -5.12 -14.21
C GLU A 155 6.73 -5.81 -13.08
N ILE A 156 6.47 -5.09 -11.99
CA ILE A 156 5.87 -5.63 -10.76
C ILE A 156 4.40 -5.24 -10.61
N SER A 157 4.01 -4.04 -11.02
CA SER A 157 2.65 -3.50 -10.82
C SER A 157 2.15 -2.80 -12.07
N GLN A 158 1.19 -3.43 -12.76
CA GLN A 158 0.61 -2.92 -14.00
C GLN A 158 -0.66 -2.12 -13.76
N THR A 159 -1.52 -2.57 -12.84
CA THR A 159 -2.72 -1.84 -12.40
C THR A 159 -3.05 -2.18 -10.93
N TRP A 160 -4.17 -1.69 -10.37
CA TRP A 160 -4.67 -2.18 -9.07
C TRP A 160 -5.28 -3.59 -9.13
N PHE A 161 -5.34 -4.18 -10.32
CA PHE A 161 -5.96 -5.49 -10.60
C PHE A 161 -4.97 -6.48 -11.24
N GLU A 162 -3.80 -6.02 -11.65
CA GLU A 162 -2.77 -6.82 -12.31
C GLU A 162 -1.39 -6.47 -11.74
N TRP A 163 -0.76 -7.47 -11.13
CA TRP A 163 0.57 -7.38 -10.53
C TRP A 163 1.26 -8.73 -10.49
N GLU A 164 2.58 -8.71 -10.35
CA GLU A 164 3.42 -9.88 -10.17
C GLU A 164 3.12 -10.58 -8.85
N GLN A 165 2.77 -11.87 -8.91
CA GLN A 165 2.40 -12.69 -7.74
C GLN A 165 3.61 -13.42 -7.14
N ASN A 166 4.72 -13.52 -7.87
CA ASN A 166 5.93 -14.16 -7.39
C ASN A 166 6.78 -13.19 -6.54
N PRO A 167 6.90 -13.41 -5.21
CA PRO A 167 7.68 -12.53 -4.35
C PRO A 167 9.18 -12.50 -4.73
N ASP A 168 9.73 -13.58 -5.29
CA ASP A 168 11.15 -13.61 -5.68
C ASP A 168 11.46 -12.60 -6.79
N LYS A 169 10.52 -12.43 -7.73
CA LYS A 169 10.66 -11.45 -8.80
C LYS A 169 10.64 -10.02 -8.24
N LEU A 170 9.80 -9.73 -7.24
CA LEU A 170 9.82 -8.45 -6.53
C LEU A 170 11.19 -8.20 -5.89
N TYR A 171 11.73 -9.17 -5.14
CA TYR A 171 13.04 -9.02 -4.51
C TYR A 171 14.17 -8.83 -5.53
N GLN A 172 14.14 -9.54 -6.66
CA GLN A 172 15.10 -9.36 -7.75
C GLN A 172 15.06 -7.95 -8.33
N VAL A 173 13.85 -7.41 -8.58
CA VAL A 173 13.70 -6.04 -9.12
C VAL A 173 14.13 -5.00 -8.08
N ARG A 174 13.77 -5.18 -6.81
CA ARG A 174 14.25 -4.33 -5.71
C ARG A 174 15.77 -4.29 -5.63
N GLU A 175 16.43 -5.44 -5.76
CA GLU A 175 17.89 -5.53 -5.75
C GLU A 175 18.53 -4.80 -6.93
N GLN A 176 17.92 -4.86 -8.13
CA GLN A 176 18.37 -4.11 -9.30
C GLN A 176 18.32 -2.60 -9.04
N ILE A 177 17.24 -2.11 -8.43
CA ILE A 177 17.09 -0.69 -8.05
C ILE A 177 18.16 -0.30 -7.03
N ALA A 178 18.36 -1.12 -5.99
CA ALA A 178 19.39 -0.89 -4.97
C ALA A 178 20.81 -0.81 -5.58
N LYS A 179 21.17 -1.77 -6.45
CA LYS A 179 22.46 -1.78 -7.16
C LYS A 179 22.64 -0.55 -8.04
N ARG A 180 21.55 -0.06 -8.67
CA ARG A 180 21.58 1.19 -9.46
C ARG A 180 21.83 2.41 -8.57
N ILE A 181 21.19 2.51 -7.40
CA ILE A 181 21.45 3.57 -6.41
C ILE A 181 22.93 3.59 -6.02
N GLU A 182 23.49 2.43 -5.65
CA GLU A 182 24.90 2.31 -5.24
C GLU A 182 25.87 2.69 -6.38
N LYS A 183 25.51 2.40 -7.64
CA LYS A 183 26.29 2.87 -8.79
C LYS A 183 26.23 4.41 -8.91
N MET A 184 25.03 4.98 -8.92
CA MET A 184 24.83 6.42 -9.09
C MET A 184 25.46 7.26 -7.97
N LYS A 185 25.56 6.73 -6.74
CA LYS A 185 26.24 7.40 -5.63
C LYS A 185 27.77 7.35 -5.71
N ARG A 186 28.36 6.37 -6.42
CA ARG A 186 29.82 6.26 -6.62
C ARG A 186 30.32 7.12 -7.78
N ASP A 187 29.46 7.35 -8.76
CA ASP A 187 29.78 8.13 -9.96
C ASP A 187 29.63 9.66 -9.75
N LYS A 188 29.22 10.09 -8.53
CA LYS A 188 29.15 11.49 -8.08
C LYS A 188 30.37 11.85 -7.23
#